data_AF-A0A4R3A4S9-F1
#
_entry.id   AF-A0A4R3A4S9-F1
#
_cell.length_a   1.000
_cell.length_b   1.000
_cell.length_c   1.000
_cell.angle_alpha   90.00
_cell.angle_beta   90.00
_cell.angle_gamma   90.00
#
_symmetry.space_group_name_H-M   'P 1'
#
loop_
_entity.id
_entity.type
_entity.pdbx_description
1 polymer ?
#
loop_
_entity_poly.entity_id
_entity_poly.type
_entity_poly.pdbx_seq_one_letter_code
_entity_poly.pdbx_strand_id
1 'polypeptide(L)'
;MEINLLNSAKEFFNDEVLSKLGNSVGEDKEKVKSAIGAIVPTVFLGLQKESGTGLAAIVEKAKQYYGDFNFGDFLKTNTETGRINGLVDAEPIEPHHNDLLQSIFGDKFNSIISSLGSLVGGNESTVEKLLSVSLPAVFSGLTQNGTNWDVSAIGRLLNENKDNFTAALPSGLGLAAFGTSFAQADQIRSSSTDSELHDSSITDKPVEAILVSVPVTKEEPKVTHPEEVTNEAVSKDEELSIETPPLVPPPPVHHDTPVGVAPPIVPPIDHVPIIPPPPSGPIVDPLHTETPSSGGGGIWKILIPIVIIAVLWFLFGKGCKGDKDQVVVTDSMNTTAVDTSLTVVAVTPVVRESLEVILPDGVKLKAYKGGIEDQLVQFLKTDYKALSEDELKDKWFNFDNLNFETGTAKVLPESQVQLENIAAILKAFPAATVKIGGYTDKTGNEDFNKKLSTDRAEVVKVYLIGKGPSSQVIGAEGYGSEFAKAAADAPEAERVLDRIVAISVR
;
A
#
# COMPACT_ATOMS: atom_id res chain seq x y z
N MET A 1 -18.11 -1.97 4.62
CA MET A 1 -16.98 -2.78 5.11
C MET A 1 -16.03 -1.79 5.74
N GLU A 2 -15.78 -1.90 7.04
CA GLU A 2 -14.92 -0.96 7.78
C GLU A 2 -13.47 -1.13 7.31
N ILE A 3 -12.81 -0.03 6.90
CA ILE A 3 -11.43 -0.10 6.43
C ILE A 3 -10.53 -0.18 7.66
N ASN A 4 -9.91 -1.34 7.86
CA ASN A 4 -8.91 -1.52 8.91
C ASN A 4 -7.54 -1.05 8.40
N LEU A 5 -7.22 0.22 8.66
CA LEU A 5 -5.98 0.86 8.20
C LEU A 5 -4.72 0.14 8.68
N LEU A 6 -4.76 -0.45 9.88
CA LEU A 6 -3.64 -1.19 10.44
C LEU A 6 -3.35 -2.45 9.64
N ASN A 7 -4.38 -3.18 9.21
CA ASN A 7 -4.23 -4.36 8.37
C ASN A 7 -3.70 -3.97 6.98
N SER A 8 -4.22 -2.91 6.38
CA SER A 8 -3.74 -2.40 5.08
C SER A 8 -2.24 -2.08 5.13
N ALA A 9 -1.77 -1.42 6.19
CA ALA A 9 -0.34 -1.15 6.35
C ALA A 9 0.48 -2.42 6.65
N LYS A 10 -0.07 -3.38 7.40
CA LYS A 10 0.62 -4.65 7.74
C LYS A 10 0.79 -5.59 6.55
N GLU A 11 -0.13 -5.59 5.58
CA GLU A 11 -0.05 -6.44 4.38
C GLU A 11 1.23 -6.21 3.57
N PHE A 12 1.78 -4.99 3.64
CA PHE A 12 3.07 -4.63 3.05
C PHE A 12 4.27 -5.34 3.71
N PHE A 13 4.13 -5.83 4.94
CA PHE A 13 5.18 -6.45 5.73
C PHE A 13 4.99 -7.96 5.86
N ASN A 14 4.90 -8.65 4.72
CA ASN A 14 4.87 -10.10 4.67
C ASN A 14 6.23 -10.72 5.07
N ASP A 15 6.28 -12.05 5.23
CA ASP A 15 7.47 -12.77 5.70
C ASP A 15 8.73 -12.52 4.84
N GLU A 16 8.58 -12.37 3.53
CA GLU A 16 9.68 -12.08 2.62
C GLU A 16 10.24 -10.68 2.88
N VAL A 17 9.35 -9.69 3.01
CA VAL A 17 9.72 -8.29 3.30
C VAL A 17 10.38 -8.18 4.66
N LEU A 18 9.81 -8.82 5.69
CA LEU A 18 10.38 -8.84 7.03
C LEU A 18 11.78 -9.46 7.04
N SER A 19 12.00 -10.54 6.29
CA SER A 19 13.31 -11.18 6.16
C SER A 19 14.34 -10.24 5.49
N LYS A 20 13.95 -9.58 4.38
CA LYS A 20 14.80 -8.61 3.68
C LYS A 20 15.12 -7.39 4.54
N LEU A 21 14.13 -6.89 5.29
CA LEU A 21 14.31 -5.79 6.24
C LEU A 21 15.29 -6.20 7.34
N GLY A 22 15.14 -7.40 7.93
CA GLY A 22 16.09 -7.95 8.91
C GLY A 22 17.53 -7.93 8.41
N ASN A 23 17.76 -8.46 7.21
CA ASN A 23 19.09 -8.43 6.58
C ASN A 23 19.61 -7.01 6.34
N SER A 24 18.72 -6.07 6.00
CA SER A 24 19.10 -4.67 5.75
C SER A 24 19.41 -3.90 7.04
N VAL A 25 18.70 -4.13 8.13
CA VAL A 25 18.94 -3.41 9.40
C VAL A 25 19.88 -4.17 10.35
N GLY A 26 20.30 -5.38 9.99
CA GLY A 26 21.19 -6.21 10.80
C GLY A 26 20.49 -6.81 12.02
N GLU A 27 19.21 -7.14 11.90
CA GLU A 27 18.36 -7.66 12.97
C GLU A 27 17.62 -8.94 12.53
N ASP A 28 17.18 -9.74 13.49
CA ASP A 28 16.37 -10.94 13.22
C ASP A 28 14.96 -10.58 12.70
N LYS A 29 14.40 -11.45 11.85
CA LYS A 29 13.06 -11.29 11.26
C LYS A 29 11.97 -11.06 12.31
N GLU A 30 11.96 -11.82 13.40
CA GLU A 30 10.93 -11.68 14.44
C GLU A 30 11.09 -10.38 15.24
N LYS A 31 12.34 -9.93 15.40
CA LYS A 31 12.62 -8.62 16.03
C LYS A 31 12.16 -7.47 15.14
N VAL A 32 12.40 -7.54 13.82
CA VAL A 32 11.87 -6.57 12.85
C VAL A 32 10.34 -6.59 12.81
N LYS A 33 9.73 -7.78 12.81
CA LYS A 33 8.27 -7.95 12.86
C LYS A 33 7.67 -7.29 14.10
N SER A 34 8.29 -7.52 15.26
CA SER A 34 7.90 -6.86 16.51
C SER A 34 8.03 -5.34 16.41
N ALA A 35 9.14 -4.84 15.86
CA ALA A 35 9.37 -3.42 15.67
C ALA A 35 8.37 -2.76 14.72
N ILE A 36 8.11 -3.35 13.55
CA ILE A 36 7.07 -2.90 12.62
C ILE A 36 5.69 -2.91 13.30
N GLY A 37 5.40 -3.94 14.09
CA GLY A 37 4.17 -4.05 14.89
C GLY A 37 3.98 -2.89 15.86
N ALA A 38 5.05 -2.32 16.40
CA ALA A 38 5.02 -1.14 17.26
C ALA A 38 5.02 0.18 16.46
N ILE A 39 5.78 0.23 15.37
CA ILE A 39 6.01 1.42 14.54
C ILE A 39 4.76 1.82 13.76
N VAL A 40 4.10 0.89 13.07
CA VAL A 40 2.94 1.19 12.23
C VAL A 40 1.81 1.89 13.01
N PRO A 41 1.30 1.35 14.14
CA PRO A 41 0.28 2.06 14.93
C PRO A 41 0.78 3.39 15.52
N THR A 42 2.07 3.48 15.84
CA THR A 42 2.72 4.71 16.30
C THR A 42 2.68 5.83 15.25
N VAL A 43 2.95 5.52 13.98
CA VAL A 43 2.86 6.49 12.87
C VAL A 43 1.41 6.93 12.65
N PHE A 44 0.45 5.99 12.65
CA PHE A 44 -0.97 6.34 12.55
C PHE A 44 -1.42 7.27 13.68
N LEU A 45 -0.97 7.03 14.91
CA LEU A 45 -1.28 7.91 16.05
C LEU A 45 -0.62 9.28 15.93
N GLY A 46 0.62 9.34 15.43
CA GLY A 46 1.27 10.61 15.11
C GLY A 46 0.44 11.43 14.11
N LEU A 47 -0.04 10.80 13.05
CA LEU A 47 -0.91 11.43 12.05
C LEU A 47 -2.29 11.82 12.60
N GLN A 48 -2.87 10.98 13.46
CA GLN A 48 -4.18 11.20 14.08
C GLN A 48 -4.19 12.38 15.06
N LYS A 49 -3.02 12.74 15.63
CA LYS A 49 -2.85 13.94 16.45
C LYS A 49 -3.02 15.22 15.64
N GLU A 50 -2.63 15.19 14.38
CA GLU A 50 -2.62 16.36 13.50
C GLU A 50 -4.01 16.60 12.93
N SER A 51 -4.40 17.88 12.80
CA SER A 51 -5.72 18.25 12.28
C SER A 51 -5.65 19.52 11.43
N GLY A 52 -6.65 19.71 10.56
CA GLY A 52 -6.76 20.89 9.71
C GLY A 52 -5.51 21.15 8.89
N THR A 53 -4.89 22.31 9.11
CA THR A 53 -3.70 22.77 8.36
C THR A 53 -2.45 21.94 8.63
N GLY A 54 -2.31 21.35 9.82
CA GLY A 54 -1.16 20.49 10.16
C GLY A 54 -1.18 19.19 9.35
N LEU A 55 -2.34 18.52 9.37
CA LEU A 55 -2.56 17.32 8.57
C LEU A 55 -2.43 17.60 7.07
N ALA A 56 -2.97 18.73 6.59
CA ALA A 56 -2.85 19.12 5.18
C ALA A 56 -1.39 19.25 4.72
N ALA A 57 -0.54 19.90 5.53
CA ALA A 57 0.87 20.07 5.20
C ALA A 57 1.63 18.73 5.16
N ILE A 58 1.29 17.81 6.07
CA ILE A 58 1.89 16.46 6.10
C ILE A 58 1.45 15.64 4.89
N VAL A 59 0.15 15.65 4.56
CA VAL A 59 -0.40 14.93 3.40
C VAL A 59 0.19 15.46 2.10
N GLU A 60 0.37 16.76 1.96
CA GLU A 60 0.98 17.37 0.76
C GLU A 60 2.45 16.94 0.60
N LYS A 61 3.23 16.97 1.69
CA LYS A 61 4.62 16.45 1.67
C LYS A 61 4.67 14.97 1.33
N ALA A 62 3.82 14.17 1.96
CA ALA A 62 3.73 12.75 1.69
C ALA A 62 3.32 12.48 0.23
N LYS A 63 2.44 13.30 -0.36
CA LYS A 63 2.08 13.22 -1.78
C LYS A 63 3.24 13.55 -2.69
N GLN A 64 4.06 14.54 -2.33
CA GLN A 64 5.27 14.87 -3.08
C GLN A 64 6.26 13.70 -3.09
N TYR A 65 6.40 12.99 -1.96
CA TYR A 65 7.35 11.87 -1.85
C TYR A 65 6.77 10.55 -2.38
N TYR A 66 5.47 10.36 -2.23
CA TYR A 66 4.81 9.06 -2.43
C TYR A 66 3.68 9.06 -3.46
N GLY A 67 3.42 10.16 -4.15
CA GLY A 67 2.34 10.26 -5.14
C GLY A 67 2.49 9.25 -6.30
N ASP A 68 3.72 9.03 -6.73
CA ASP A 68 4.10 8.05 -7.77
C ASP A 68 4.73 6.77 -7.19
N PHE A 69 4.64 6.59 -5.88
CA PHE A 69 5.42 5.57 -5.19
C PHE A 69 4.85 4.16 -5.37
N ASN A 70 5.73 3.25 -5.76
CA ASN A 70 5.46 1.81 -5.84
C ASN A 70 6.21 1.09 -4.72
N PHE A 71 5.47 0.52 -3.77
CA PHE A 71 6.06 -0.16 -2.61
C PHE A 71 6.88 -1.40 -3.00
N GLY A 72 6.49 -2.10 -4.07
CA GLY A 72 7.24 -3.23 -4.60
C GLY A 72 8.61 -2.82 -5.14
N ASP A 73 8.69 -1.67 -5.83
CA ASP A 73 9.96 -1.12 -6.33
C ASP A 73 10.87 -0.64 -5.19
N PHE A 74 10.29 -0.02 -4.17
CA PHE A 74 11.02 0.40 -2.97
C PHE A 74 11.70 -0.77 -2.26
N LEU A 75 11.01 -1.93 -2.20
CA LEU A 75 11.47 -3.14 -1.56
C LEU A 75 12.41 -4.00 -2.41
N LYS A 76 12.65 -3.65 -3.68
CA LYS A 76 13.62 -4.37 -4.51
C LYS A 76 14.98 -4.31 -3.83
N THR A 77 15.63 -5.47 -3.70
CA THR A 77 16.99 -5.54 -3.17
C THR A 77 17.94 -5.04 -4.24
N ASN A 78 18.74 -4.03 -3.90
CA ASN A 78 19.84 -3.60 -4.73
C ASN A 78 20.80 -4.79 -4.91
N THR A 79 21.07 -5.16 -6.15
CA THR A 79 21.88 -6.33 -6.51
C THR A 79 23.36 -6.18 -6.13
N GLU A 80 23.83 -4.96 -5.90
CA GLU A 80 25.21 -4.65 -5.52
C GLU A 80 25.40 -4.66 -4.01
N THR A 81 24.42 -4.17 -3.24
CA THR A 81 24.53 -4.06 -1.78
C THR A 81 23.79 -5.16 -1.02
N GLY A 82 22.88 -5.89 -1.67
CA GLY A 82 22.01 -6.88 -1.04
C GLY A 82 20.97 -6.28 -0.08
N ARG A 83 20.88 -4.94 -0.01
CA ARG A 83 19.95 -4.20 0.85
C ARG A 83 18.72 -3.77 0.05
N ILE A 84 17.59 -3.54 0.73
CA ILE A 84 16.39 -2.95 0.11
C ILE A 84 16.72 -1.57 -0.46
N ASN A 85 16.33 -1.26 -1.71
CA ASN A 85 16.61 -0.01 -2.43
C ASN A 85 16.31 1.24 -1.58
N GLY A 86 15.16 1.25 -0.90
CA GLY A 86 14.76 2.33 0.01
C GLY A 86 15.53 2.42 1.34
N LEU A 87 16.43 1.48 1.60
CA LEU A 87 17.27 1.36 2.81
C LEU A 87 18.77 1.20 2.47
N VAL A 88 19.15 1.37 1.20
CA VAL A 88 20.55 1.41 0.77
C VAL A 88 21.12 2.75 1.18
N ASP A 89 22.31 2.77 1.76
CA ASP A 89 23.05 4.00 2.10
C ASP A 89 23.62 4.68 0.83
N ALA A 90 22.91 4.62 -0.30
CA ALA A 90 23.29 5.30 -1.53
C ALA A 90 22.80 6.75 -1.43
N GLU A 91 23.72 7.62 -1.01
CA GLU A 91 23.52 9.02 -0.63
C GLU A 91 22.83 9.21 0.73
N PRO A 92 23.19 10.27 1.51
CA PRO A 92 22.61 10.50 2.83
C PRO A 92 21.10 10.42 2.71
N ILE A 93 20.46 9.58 3.54
CA ILE A 93 19.00 9.42 3.72
C ILE A 93 18.34 10.66 3.15
N GLU A 94 17.68 10.56 1.99
CA GLU A 94 17.21 11.76 1.31
C GLU A 94 16.52 12.66 2.36
N PRO A 95 16.92 13.95 2.48
CA PRO A 95 16.63 14.80 3.64
C PRO A 95 15.12 14.88 4.01
N HIS A 96 14.30 14.46 3.06
CA HIS A 96 12.85 14.38 3.05
C HIS A 96 12.21 13.38 4.04
N HIS A 97 12.86 12.26 4.39
CA HIS A 97 12.24 11.27 5.30
C HIS A 97 12.21 11.73 6.75
N ASN A 98 13.32 12.30 7.23
CA ASN A 98 13.39 12.90 8.55
C ASN A 98 12.48 14.13 8.64
N ASP A 99 12.34 14.90 7.56
CA ASP A 99 11.43 16.04 7.51
C ASP A 99 9.96 15.63 7.65
N LEU A 100 9.54 14.52 7.03
CA LEU A 100 8.17 14.02 7.16
C LEU A 100 7.93 13.44 8.56
N LEU A 101 8.87 12.66 9.11
CA LEU A 101 8.78 12.14 10.47
C LEU A 101 8.75 13.28 11.51
N GLN A 102 9.57 14.31 11.34
CA GLN A 102 9.52 15.52 12.17
C GLN A 102 8.22 16.28 11.99
N SER A 103 7.63 16.31 10.79
CA SER A 103 6.32 16.94 10.59
C SER A 103 5.21 16.17 11.31
N ILE A 104 5.32 14.83 11.40
CA ILE A 104 4.34 13.96 12.08
C ILE A 104 4.49 14.02 13.60
N PHE A 105 5.72 13.98 14.11
CA PHE A 105 5.98 13.82 15.54
C PHE A 105 6.43 15.11 16.25
N GLY A 106 6.84 16.13 15.50
CA GLY A 106 7.38 17.38 16.02
C GLY A 106 8.57 17.15 16.95
N ASP A 107 8.64 17.94 18.01
CA ASP A 107 9.68 17.84 19.05
C ASP A 107 9.73 16.49 19.79
N LYS A 108 8.74 15.62 19.59
CA LYS A 108 8.68 14.29 20.21
C LYS A 108 9.33 13.19 19.38
N PHE A 109 9.77 13.51 18.16
CA PHE A 109 10.40 12.54 17.27
C PHE A 109 11.50 11.73 17.98
N ASN A 110 12.50 12.39 18.57
CA ASN A 110 13.61 11.73 19.26
C ASN A 110 13.13 10.87 20.44
N SER A 111 12.17 11.35 21.24
CA SER A 111 11.62 10.58 22.36
C SER A 111 10.90 9.30 21.89
N ILE A 112 10.23 9.35 20.74
CA ILE A 112 9.56 8.20 20.14
C ILE A 112 10.60 7.18 19.64
N ILE A 113 11.65 7.64 18.96
CA ILE A 113 12.77 6.78 18.55
C ILE A 113 13.37 6.04 19.75
N SER A 114 13.72 6.76 20.82
CA SER A 114 14.30 6.15 22.03
C SER A 114 13.33 5.17 22.70
N SER A 115 12.03 5.51 22.78
CA SER A 115 11.02 4.65 23.41
C SER A 115 10.80 3.37 22.61
N LEU A 116 10.68 3.47 21.29
CA LEU A 116 10.56 2.32 20.40
C LEU A 116 11.82 1.44 20.44
N GLY A 117 13.01 2.05 20.44
CA GLY A 117 14.29 1.34 20.54
C GLY A 117 14.41 0.53 21.82
N SER A 118 14.07 1.15 22.96
CA SER A 118 14.04 0.47 24.26
C SER A 118 13.06 -0.69 24.30
N LEU A 119 11.91 -0.58 23.62
CA LEU A 119 10.87 -1.59 23.63
C LEU A 119 11.23 -2.82 22.77
N VAL A 120 11.76 -2.59 21.58
CA VAL A 120 12.02 -3.65 20.59
C VAL A 120 13.43 -4.23 20.72
N GLY A 121 14.21 -3.73 21.69
CA GLY A 121 15.60 -4.11 21.92
C GLY A 121 16.53 -3.74 20.76
N GLY A 122 16.11 -2.82 19.89
CA GLY A 122 16.87 -2.33 18.73
C GLY A 122 17.62 -1.05 19.04
N ASN A 123 18.63 -0.73 18.23
CA ASN A 123 19.28 0.58 18.31
C ASN A 123 18.42 1.66 17.61
N GLU A 124 18.62 2.93 17.98
CA GLU A 124 17.84 4.06 17.44
C GLU A 124 17.92 4.15 15.91
N SER A 125 19.08 3.85 15.32
CA SER A 125 19.27 3.84 13.86
C SER A 125 18.40 2.78 13.16
N THR A 126 18.24 1.59 13.74
CA THR A 126 17.32 0.55 13.25
C THR A 126 15.89 1.07 13.25
N VAL A 127 15.46 1.71 14.34
CA VAL A 127 14.10 2.23 14.48
C VAL A 127 13.82 3.32 13.45
N GLU A 128 14.76 4.24 13.23
CA GLU A 128 14.65 5.29 12.20
C GLU A 128 14.50 4.69 10.78
N LYS A 129 15.30 3.68 10.45
CA LYS A 129 15.22 2.97 9.17
C LYS A 129 13.86 2.29 8.98
N LEU A 130 13.38 1.59 10.01
CA LEU A 130 12.08 0.91 9.98
C LEU A 130 10.89 1.89 9.95
N LEU A 131 11.00 3.04 10.61
CA LEU A 131 10.04 4.15 10.50
C LEU A 131 9.97 4.69 9.07
N SER A 132 11.13 4.90 8.45
CA SER A 132 11.21 5.39 7.07
C SER A 132 10.52 4.45 6.08
N VAL A 133 10.70 3.13 6.24
CA VAL A 133 9.99 2.11 5.43
C VAL A 133 8.49 2.06 5.74
N SER A 134 8.10 2.35 6.98
CA SER A 134 6.70 2.30 7.40
C SER A 134 5.87 3.46 6.90
N LEU A 135 6.48 4.61 6.63
CA LEU A 135 5.78 5.80 6.14
C LEU A 135 5.03 5.54 4.82
N PRO A 136 5.67 5.03 3.75
CA PRO A 136 4.95 4.73 2.52
C PRO A 136 3.84 3.69 2.72
N ALA A 137 4.04 2.66 3.54
CA ALA A 137 3.00 1.66 3.82
C ALA A 137 1.78 2.27 4.54
N VAL A 138 2.03 3.16 5.51
CA VAL A 138 0.97 3.88 6.24
C VAL A 138 0.22 4.83 5.31
N PHE A 139 0.94 5.65 4.52
CA PHE A 139 0.30 6.54 3.55
C PHE A 139 -0.41 5.77 2.45
N SER A 140 0.08 4.60 2.04
CA SER A 140 -0.63 3.72 1.12
C SER A 140 -1.97 3.28 1.70
N GLY A 141 -2.01 2.86 2.97
CA GLY A 141 -3.27 2.56 3.66
C GLY A 141 -4.22 3.76 3.71
N LEU A 142 -3.71 4.96 4.07
CA LEU A 142 -4.52 6.18 4.22
C LEU A 142 -5.08 6.70 2.89
N THR A 143 -4.30 6.58 1.83
CA THR A 143 -4.62 7.14 0.52
C THR A 143 -5.27 6.12 -0.41
N GLN A 144 -5.58 4.93 0.09
CA GLN A 144 -6.09 3.82 -0.74
C GLN A 144 -5.12 3.53 -1.90
N ASN A 145 -3.85 3.30 -1.55
CA ASN A 145 -2.72 3.07 -2.44
C ASN A 145 -2.54 4.21 -3.45
N GLY A 146 -2.43 5.44 -2.95
CA GLY A 146 -2.10 6.65 -3.71
C GLY A 146 -3.24 7.28 -4.49
N THR A 147 -4.46 6.74 -4.41
CA THR A 147 -5.59 7.18 -5.24
C THR A 147 -6.39 8.32 -4.62
N ASN A 148 -6.35 8.48 -3.30
CA ASN A 148 -7.15 9.45 -2.56
C ASN A 148 -6.29 10.25 -1.57
N TRP A 149 -5.81 11.41 -2.02
CA TRP A 149 -5.04 12.35 -1.20
C TRP A 149 -5.91 13.44 -0.55
N ASP A 150 -7.24 13.26 -0.50
CA ASP A 150 -8.13 14.23 0.12
C ASP A 150 -7.90 14.28 1.64
N VAL A 151 -7.44 15.43 2.13
CA VAL A 151 -7.09 15.65 3.54
C VAL A 151 -8.30 15.41 4.45
N SER A 152 -9.51 15.77 4.00
CA SER A 152 -10.73 15.58 4.80
C SER A 152 -11.09 14.11 4.92
N ALA A 153 -10.96 13.34 3.85
CA ALA A 153 -11.18 11.89 3.85
C ALA A 153 -10.15 11.16 4.71
N ILE A 154 -8.86 11.51 4.58
CA ILE A 154 -7.78 10.96 5.41
C ILE A 154 -8.03 11.27 6.88
N GLY A 155 -8.41 12.50 7.21
CA GLY A 155 -8.74 12.91 8.58
C GLY A 155 -9.92 12.13 9.17
N ARG A 156 -10.94 11.81 8.38
CA ARG A 156 -12.05 10.93 8.83
C ARG A 156 -11.57 9.52 9.11
N LEU A 157 -10.83 8.90 8.18
CA LEU A 157 -10.32 7.54 8.32
C LEU A 157 -9.43 7.38 9.57
N LEU A 158 -8.55 8.36 9.82
CA LEU A 158 -7.71 8.40 11.03
C LEU A 158 -8.53 8.45 12.32
N ASN A 159 -9.60 9.25 12.34
CA ASN A 159 -10.45 9.38 13.52
C ASN A 159 -11.35 8.16 13.74
N GLU A 160 -11.90 7.58 12.67
CA GLU A 160 -12.72 6.37 12.71
C GLU A 160 -11.92 5.15 13.22
N ASN A 161 -10.61 5.10 12.96
CA ASN A 161 -9.74 3.99 13.38
C ASN A 161 -8.92 4.28 14.66
N LYS A 162 -9.18 5.37 15.37
CA LYS A 162 -8.36 5.81 16.52
C LYS A 162 -8.18 4.72 17.57
N ASP A 163 -9.27 4.07 17.95
CA ASP A 163 -9.25 3.07 19.02
C ASP A 163 -8.42 1.85 18.61
N ASN A 164 -8.50 1.45 17.33
CA ASN A 164 -7.70 0.35 16.76
C ASN A 164 -6.20 0.63 16.86
N PHE A 165 -5.76 1.88 16.65
CA PHE A 165 -4.35 2.24 16.76
C PHE A 165 -3.86 2.17 18.20
N THR A 166 -4.65 2.72 19.13
CA THR A 166 -4.29 2.70 20.57
C THR A 166 -4.27 1.27 21.14
N ALA A 167 -5.21 0.42 20.72
CA ALA A 167 -5.27 -0.98 21.13
C ALA A 167 -4.09 -1.81 20.58
N ALA A 168 -3.59 -1.45 19.40
CA ALA A 168 -2.45 -2.10 18.76
C ALA A 168 -1.09 -1.68 19.33
N LEU A 169 -1.04 -0.66 20.20
CA LEU A 169 0.21 -0.27 20.84
C LEU A 169 0.68 -1.32 21.84
N PRO A 170 1.97 -1.71 21.78
CA PRO A 170 2.57 -2.63 22.73
C PRO A 170 2.59 -2.03 24.15
N SER A 171 2.32 -2.89 25.14
CA SER A 171 2.44 -2.55 26.55
C SER A 171 3.87 -2.10 26.88
N GLY A 172 4.04 -0.87 27.36
CA GLY A 172 5.35 -0.25 27.62
C GLY A 172 5.66 0.94 26.72
N LEU A 173 4.98 1.07 25.58
CA LEU A 173 4.98 2.31 24.81
C LEU A 173 3.90 3.24 25.37
N GLY A 174 4.22 3.89 26.50
CA GLY A 174 3.28 4.74 27.21
C GLY A 174 2.78 5.87 26.32
N LEU A 175 1.46 6.12 26.36
CA LEU A 175 0.84 7.19 25.57
C LEU A 175 1.40 8.58 25.92
N ALA A 176 2.03 8.71 27.09
CA ALA A 176 2.79 9.88 27.50
C ALA A 176 3.96 10.22 26.55
N ALA A 177 4.53 9.23 25.83
CA ALA A 177 5.56 9.47 24.81
C ALA A 177 5.04 10.36 23.65
N PHE A 178 3.71 10.35 23.44
CA PHE A 178 3.01 11.15 22.44
C PHE A 178 2.50 12.50 22.98
N GLY A 179 2.73 12.78 24.27
CA GLY A 179 2.32 14.00 24.96
C GLY A 179 1.09 13.84 25.85
N THR A 180 0.78 14.90 26.60
CA THR A 180 -0.29 14.92 27.62
C THR A 180 -1.69 14.73 27.03
N SER A 181 -1.89 15.10 25.76
CA SER A 181 -3.15 14.89 25.03
C SER A 181 -3.52 13.40 24.88
N PHE A 182 -2.56 12.48 25.06
CA PHE A 182 -2.77 11.04 24.99
C PHE A 182 -2.63 10.34 26.36
N ALA A 183 -2.02 10.99 27.36
CA ALA A 183 -1.83 10.44 28.70
C ALA A 183 -3.16 10.15 29.44
N GLN A 184 -4.26 10.82 29.08
CA GLN A 184 -5.59 10.56 29.66
C GLN A 184 -6.17 9.19 29.24
N ALA A 185 -5.79 8.65 28.09
CA ALA A 185 -6.21 7.31 27.67
C ALA A 185 -5.45 6.19 28.40
N ASP A 186 -4.23 6.46 28.89
CA ASP A 186 -3.43 5.49 29.67
C ASP A 186 -3.97 5.32 31.10
N GLN A 187 -4.47 6.41 31.69
CA GLN A 187 -5.15 6.41 32.99
C GLN A 187 -6.41 5.52 32.96
N ILE A 188 -7.17 5.58 31.87
CA ILE A 188 -8.37 4.75 31.66
C ILE A 188 -7.98 3.28 31.50
N ARG A 189 -6.90 2.98 30.76
CA ARG A 189 -6.40 1.61 30.56
C ARG A 189 -5.92 0.95 31.86
N SER A 190 -5.27 1.69 32.75
CA SER A 190 -4.84 1.15 34.05
C SER A 190 -6.02 0.87 35.01
N SER A 191 -7.13 1.60 34.87
CA SER A 191 -8.33 1.40 35.70
C SER A 191 -9.16 0.17 35.32
N SER A 192 -8.97 -0.38 34.11
CA SER A 192 -9.70 -1.56 33.61
C SER A 192 -9.02 -2.91 33.86
N THR A 193 -7.84 -2.93 34.48
CA THR A 193 -7.05 -4.16 34.72
C THR A 193 -6.89 -4.56 36.18
N ASP A 194 -7.44 -3.81 37.13
CA ASP A 194 -7.47 -4.18 38.56
C ASP A 194 -8.91 -4.10 39.09
N SER A 195 -9.73 -5.09 38.75
CA SER A 195 -10.94 -5.42 39.52
C SER A 195 -11.30 -6.88 39.30
N GLU A 196 -10.45 -7.78 39.78
CA GLU A 196 -10.93 -9.08 40.25
C GLU A 196 -10.07 -9.58 41.41
N LEU A 197 -10.76 -10.03 42.46
CA LEU A 197 -10.32 -10.70 43.69
C LEU A 197 -9.91 -9.82 44.89
N HIS A 198 -10.94 -9.33 45.60
CA HIS A 198 -11.03 -9.60 47.04
C HIS A 198 -12.46 -9.95 47.44
N ASP A 199 -12.66 -11.25 47.67
CA ASP A 199 -13.74 -11.85 48.43
C ASP A 199 -13.73 -11.33 49.87
N SER A 200 -14.84 -10.79 50.36
CA SER A 200 -15.19 -10.68 51.78
C SER A 200 -16.66 -10.28 51.95
N SER A 201 -17.50 -11.30 52.17
CA SER A 201 -18.69 -11.30 53.03
C SER A 201 -19.56 -10.03 53.14
N ILE A 202 -20.79 -10.05 52.63
CA ILE A 202 -21.96 -9.53 53.36
C ILE A 202 -23.19 -10.41 53.06
N THR A 203 -23.88 -10.70 54.14
CA THR A 203 -25.05 -11.56 54.42
C THR A 203 -26.34 -11.33 53.63
N ASP A 204 -27.09 -12.43 53.50
CA ASP A 204 -28.53 -12.56 53.22
C ASP A 204 -29.44 -11.42 53.73
N LYS A 205 -30.32 -10.92 52.86
CA LYS A 205 -31.80 -10.98 53.01
C LYS A 205 -32.55 -10.44 51.76
N PRO A 206 -33.76 -10.95 51.45
CA PRO A 206 -34.46 -10.70 50.19
C PRO A 206 -35.52 -9.59 50.32
N VAL A 207 -35.73 -8.77 49.28
CA VAL A 207 -36.93 -7.90 49.18
C VAL A 207 -37.39 -7.73 47.72
N GLU A 208 -38.56 -8.31 47.48
CA GLU A 208 -39.71 -7.92 46.63
C GLU A 208 -39.55 -7.52 45.16
N ALA A 209 -40.24 -8.32 44.33
CA ALA A 209 -40.61 -8.02 42.96
C ALA A 209 -41.60 -6.85 42.88
N ILE A 210 -41.32 -5.89 42.00
CA ILE A 210 -42.31 -4.92 41.51
C ILE A 210 -42.51 -5.19 40.02
N LEU A 211 -43.67 -5.76 39.71
CA LEU A 211 -44.24 -5.83 38.36
C LEU A 211 -44.73 -4.43 37.97
N VAL A 212 -44.25 -3.91 36.84
CA VAL A 212 -44.98 -2.88 36.08
C VAL A 212 -45.06 -3.30 34.62
N SER A 213 -46.29 -3.59 34.20
CA SER A 213 -46.71 -3.95 32.87
C SER A 213 -46.68 -2.74 31.93
N VAL A 214 -46.22 -2.94 30.69
CA VAL A 214 -46.39 -2.00 29.57
C VAL A 214 -47.19 -2.72 28.48
N PRO A 215 -48.30 -2.15 27.95
CA PRO A 215 -49.13 -2.81 26.96
C PRO A 215 -48.57 -2.64 25.54
N VAL A 216 -48.56 -3.74 24.78
CA VAL A 216 -48.31 -3.79 23.34
C VAL A 216 -49.65 -3.65 22.61
N THR A 217 -49.74 -2.70 21.67
CA THR A 217 -50.88 -2.60 20.75
C THR A 217 -50.41 -2.97 19.35
N LYS A 218 -51.01 -4.03 18.79
CA LYS A 218 -50.86 -4.52 17.41
C LYS A 218 -51.86 -3.78 16.51
N GLU A 219 -51.45 -3.41 15.31
CA GLU A 219 -52.35 -3.29 14.15
C GLU A 219 -51.74 -4.02 12.94
N GLU A 220 -52.51 -4.97 12.39
CA GLU A 220 -52.37 -5.55 11.05
C GLU A 220 -53.20 -4.73 10.06
N PRO A 221 -52.91 -4.83 8.75
CA PRO A 221 -54.03 -4.97 7.82
C PRO A 221 -53.82 -6.08 6.77
N LYS A 222 -54.67 -7.09 6.91
CA LYS A 222 -55.56 -7.76 5.94
C LYS A 222 -55.33 -7.60 4.42
N VAL A 223 -55.19 -8.76 3.80
CA VAL A 223 -55.22 -9.09 2.35
C VAL A 223 -56.64 -8.98 1.77
N THR A 224 -56.76 -8.47 0.54
CA THR A 224 -57.85 -8.81 -0.40
C THR A 224 -57.39 -8.71 -1.86
N HIS A 225 -57.54 -9.82 -2.61
CA HIS A 225 -57.79 -9.86 -4.06
C HIS A 225 -59.32 -9.77 -4.27
N PRO A 226 -59.88 -9.33 -5.42
CA PRO A 226 -59.92 -10.20 -6.59
C PRO A 226 -60.02 -9.52 -7.99
N GLU A 227 -60.04 -10.39 -9.00
CA GLU A 227 -60.74 -10.30 -10.30
C GLU A 227 -59.99 -9.91 -11.60
N GLU A 228 -60.25 -10.78 -12.56
CA GLU A 228 -59.84 -10.93 -13.95
C GLU A 228 -60.88 -10.26 -14.86
N VAL A 229 -60.47 -9.44 -15.83
CA VAL A 229 -61.29 -9.12 -17.01
C VAL A 229 -60.38 -8.92 -18.23
N THR A 230 -60.63 -9.74 -19.24
CA THR A 230 -60.18 -9.66 -20.63
C THR A 230 -60.85 -8.52 -21.41
N ASN A 231 -60.14 -7.82 -22.30
CA ASN A 231 -60.46 -7.71 -23.75
C ASN A 231 -59.84 -6.48 -24.45
N GLU A 232 -59.32 -6.79 -25.64
CA GLU A 232 -59.41 -6.09 -26.93
C GLU A 232 -58.86 -4.68 -27.18
N ALA A 233 -58.27 -4.61 -28.38
CA ALA A 233 -57.66 -3.50 -29.08
C ALA A 233 -58.65 -2.40 -29.48
N VAL A 234 -58.19 -1.15 -29.52
CA VAL A 234 -58.52 -0.17 -30.57
C VAL A 234 -57.40 0.87 -30.65
N SER A 235 -57.05 1.19 -31.90
CA SER A 235 -56.16 2.23 -32.39
C SER A 235 -56.54 3.66 -31.95
N LYS A 236 -55.55 4.54 -31.83
CA LYS A 236 -55.57 5.87 -32.47
C LYS A 236 -54.23 6.59 -32.32
N ASP A 237 -53.84 7.19 -33.43
CA ASP A 237 -52.75 8.14 -33.58
C ASP A 237 -52.95 9.35 -32.67
N GLU A 238 -51.91 9.73 -31.93
CA GLU A 238 -51.78 11.08 -31.40
C GLU A 238 -50.31 11.50 -31.43
N GLU A 239 -49.99 12.41 -32.36
CA GLU A 239 -48.75 13.18 -32.42
C GLU A 239 -48.55 13.93 -31.10
N LEU A 240 -47.59 13.50 -30.27
CA LEU A 240 -47.14 14.31 -29.16
C LEU A 240 -46.08 15.30 -29.68
N SER A 241 -46.56 16.51 -29.95
CA SER A 241 -45.73 17.68 -30.26
C SER A 241 -44.76 17.96 -29.11
N ILE A 242 -43.48 18.12 -29.47
CA ILE A 242 -42.40 18.55 -28.59
C ILE A 242 -42.61 20.03 -28.29
N GLU A 243 -43.20 20.36 -27.13
CA GLU A 243 -43.09 21.71 -26.57
C GLU A 243 -41.81 21.79 -25.73
N THR A 244 -40.79 22.41 -26.32
CA THR A 244 -39.59 22.89 -25.64
C THR A 244 -39.99 23.93 -24.59
N PRO A 245 -39.60 23.79 -23.30
CA PRO A 245 -39.88 24.82 -22.31
C PRO A 245 -39.16 26.13 -22.68
N PRO A 246 -39.75 27.31 -22.41
CA PRO A 246 -39.13 28.58 -22.73
C PRO A 246 -37.85 28.78 -21.94
N LEU A 247 -36.78 29.20 -22.63
CA LEU A 247 -35.54 29.67 -22.02
C LEU A 247 -35.85 30.80 -21.03
N VAL A 248 -35.67 30.53 -19.74
CA VAL A 248 -35.61 31.56 -18.70
C VAL A 248 -34.34 32.39 -18.96
N PRO A 249 -34.43 33.69 -19.24
CA PRO A 249 -33.25 34.52 -19.32
C PRO A 249 -32.60 34.61 -17.93
N PRO A 250 -31.27 34.57 -17.82
CA PRO A 250 -30.60 34.75 -16.54
C PRO A 250 -30.93 36.14 -15.96
N PRO A 251 -31.04 36.26 -14.62
CA PRO A 251 -31.30 37.53 -13.98
C PRO A 251 -30.18 38.55 -14.29
N PRO A 252 -30.49 39.86 -14.31
CA PRO A 252 -29.52 40.89 -14.61
C PRO A 252 -28.37 40.86 -13.59
N VAL A 253 -27.15 40.76 -14.09
CA VAL A 253 -25.93 40.94 -13.31
C VAL A 253 -25.88 42.40 -12.87
N HIS A 254 -26.19 42.65 -11.60
CA HIS A 254 -25.86 43.92 -10.97
C HIS A 254 -24.34 43.99 -10.80
N HIS A 255 -23.70 44.81 -11.63
CA HIS A 255 -22.33 45.27 -11.39
C HIS A 255 -22.35 46.28 -10.22
N ASP A 256 -22.36 45.76 -9.00
CA ASP A 256 -21.90 46.55 -7.87
C ASP A 256 -20.36 46.61 -7.93
N THR A 257 -19.90 47.78 -8.37
CA THR A 257 -18.50 48.19 -8.27
C THR A 257 -18.13 48.21 -6.78
N PRO A 258 -17.06 47.54 -6.34
CA PRO A 258 -16.59 47.75 -4.98
C PRO A 258 -16.03 49.17 -4.88
N VAL A 259 -16.72 50.00 -4.12
CA VAL A 259 -16.20 51.28 -3.64
C VAL A 259 -14.91 50.99 -2.89
N GLY A 260 -13.82 51.61 -3.33
CA GLY A 260 -12.50 51.47 -2.76
C GLY A 260 -12.50 51.79 -1.26
N VAL A 261 -12.19 50.78 -0.45
CA VAL A 261 -11.80 50.98 0.94
C VAL A 261 -10.33 51.38 0.93
N ALA A 262 -10.05 52.60 1.38
CA ALA A 262 -8.71 53.13 1.54
C ALA A 262 -7.87 52.23 2.46
N PRO A 263 -6.56 52.04 2.17
CA PRO A 263 -5.68 51.29 3.06
C PRO A 263 -5.53 52.01 4.41
N PRO A 264 -5.34 51.27 5.52
CA PRO A 264 -5.09 51.89 6.82
C PRO A 264 -3.76 52.66 6.79
N ILE A 265 -3.83 53.89 7.29
CA ILE A 265 -2.67 54.76 7.52
C ILE A 265 -1.76 54.10 8.55
N VAL A 266 -0.56 53.70 8.11
CA VAL A 266 0.52 53.26 8.99
C VAL A 266 1.16 54.52 9.61
N PRO A 267 1.29 54.65 10.94
CA PRO A 267 1.98 55.77 11.56
C PRO A 267 3.49 55.72 11.24
N PRO A 268 4.17 56.88 11.19
CA PRO A 268 5.60 56.94 10.87
C PRO A 268 6.43 56.19 11.93
N ILE A 269 7.32 55.33 11.45
CA ILE A 269 8.31 54.63 12.27
C ILE A 269 9.38 55.63 12.67
N ASP A 270 9.37 56.05 13.93
CA ASP A 270 10.47 56.76 14.56
C ASP A 270 11.68 55.82 14.72
N HIS A 271 12.80 56.27 14.15
CA HIS A 271 14.20 55.97 14.47
C HIS A 271 14.52 54.75 15.36
N VAL A 272 14.90 53.63 14.72
CA VAL A 272 15.70 52.58 15.36
C VAL A 272 17.19 52.99 15.34
N PRO A 273 17.92 52.99 16.48
CA PRO A 273 19.35 53.27 16.50
C PRO A 273 20.15 52.17 15.81
N ILE A 274 21.04 52.57 14.91
CA ILE A 274 22.04 51.70 14.28
C ILE A 274 23.06 51.30 15.36
N ILE A 275 23.14 50.01 15.69
CA ILE A 275 24.23 49.45 16.51
C ILE A 275 25.43 49.21 15.57
N PRO A 276 26.59 49.85 15.79
CA PRO A 276 27.79 49.59 14.99
C PRO A 276 28.42 48.24 15.36
N PRO A 277 29.10 47.56 14.41
CA PRO A 277 29.84 46.33 14.70
C PRO A 277 31.06 46.60 15.60
N PRO A 278 31.50 45.61 16.41
CA PRO A 278 32.65 45.78 17.29
C PRO A 278 33.97 45.94 16.49
N PRO A 279 34.92 46.76 16.96
CA PRO A 279 36.19 46.99 16.27
C PRO A 279 37.18 45.84 16.47
N SER A 280 37.85 45.45 15.38
CA SER A 280 39.04 44.60 15.38
C SER A 280 40.20 45.30 16.08
N GLY A 281 40.70 44.73 17.18
CA GLY A 281 41.87 45.21 17.92
C GLY A 281 43.20 44.78 17.25
N PRO A 282 44.29 45.55 17.43
CA PRO A 282 45.57 45.30 16.78
C PRO A 282 46.53 44.44 17.60
N ILE A 283 47.48 43.88 16.86
CA ILE A 283 48.69 43.13 17.24
C ILE A 283 49.59 43.96 18.18
N VAL A 284 50.09 43.34 19.26
CA VAL A 284 51.41 43.60 19.88
C VAL A 284 51.84 42.44 20.80
N ASP A 285 53.00 41.85 20.51
CA ASP A 285 53.96 41.26 21.49
C ASP A 285 54.83 42.43 22.05
N PRO A 286 55.56 42.35 23.21
CA PRO A 286 56.41 41.22 23.60
C PRO A 286 56.69 40.99 25.14
N LEU A 287 57.42 39.88 25.41
CA LEU A 287 58.67 39.80 26.21
C LEU A 287 58.70 39.12 27.63
N HIS A 288 59.33 37.92 27.63
CA HIS A 288 60.22 37.25 28.64
C HIS A 288 59.69 36.95 30.07
N THR A 289 59.98 35.85 30.78
CA THR A 289 61.02 34.78 30.84
C THR A 289 60.52 33.80 31.96
N GLU A 290 60.70 32.47 32.04
CA GLU A 290 61.87 31.60 31.98
C GLU A 290 61.47 30.11 31.75
N THR A 291 62.43 29.31 31.27
CA THR A 291 62.42 27.82 31.27
C THR A 291 63.32 27.31 32.43
N PRO A 292 63.33 26.01 32.84
CA PRO A 292 63.99 24.99 32.02
C PRO A 292 63.44 23.53 32.07
N SER A 293 63.83 22.77 31.02
CA SER A 293 64.31 21.36 31.03
C SER A 293 63.37 20.14 30.82
N SER A 294 63.49 19.54 29.62
CA SER A 294 63.83 18.11 29.33
C SER A 294 62.69 17.07 29.35
N GLY A 295 62.57 16.08 28.45
CA GLY A 295 63.40 15.58 27.35
C GLY A 295 62.55 14.63 26.47
N GLY A 296 63.09 14.23 25.31
CA GLY A 296 62.35 13.57 24.24
C GLY A 296 61.96 12.10 24.46
N GLY A 297 61.14 11.59 23.53
CA GLY A 297 60.97 10.16 23.27
C GLY A 297 59.53 9.73 22.99
N GLY A 298 59.31 8.96 21.90
CA GLY A 298 58.23 7.98 21.92
C GLY A 298 57.35 7.79 20.67
N ILE A 299 57.92 7.75 19.47
CA ILE A 299 57.33 7.10 18.26
C ILE A 299 56.84 5.64 18.49
N TRP A 300 57.06 5.08 19.68
CA TRP A 300 56.64 3.75 20.09
C TRP A 300 55.14 3.59 20.40
N LYS A 301 54.38 4.68 20.64
CA LYS A 301 52.95 4.55 20.99
C LYS A 301 52.05 4.15 19.81
N ILE A 302 52.58 4.17 18.57
CA ILE A 302 51.83 3.82 17.35
C ILE A 302 52.27 2.44 16.80
N LEU A 303 53.44 1.92 17.21
CA LEU A 303 53.95 0.63 16.74
C LEU A 303 53.38 -0.58 17.50
N ILE A 304 53.04 -0.40 18.79
CA ILE A 304 52.49 -1.46 19.64
C ILE A 304 51.18 -2.06 19.08
N PRO A 305 50.16 -1.28 18.63
CA PRO A 305 48.94 -1.88 18.08
C PRO A 305 49.16 -2.58 16.73
N ILE A 306 50.10 -2.10 15.91
CA ILE A 306 50.41 -2.71 14.60
C ILE A 306 51.12 -4.06 14.77
N VAL A 307 52.02 -4.17 15.75
CA VAL A 307 52.68 -5.44 16.08
C VAL A 307 51.70 -6.45 16.68
N ILE A 308 50.72 -6.02 17.48
CA ILE A 308 49.67 -6.91 18.03
C ILE A 308 48.79 -7.48 16.91
N ILE A 309 48.42 -6.67 15.91
CA ILE A 309 47.63 -7.12 14.76
C ILE A 309 48.43 -8.11 13.88
N ALA A 310 49.73 -7.87 13.69
CA ALA A 310 50.61 -8.79 12.96
C ALA A 310 50.82 -10.13 13.68
N VAL A 311 50.93 -10.11 15.02
CA VAL A 311 51.05 -11.33 15.85
C VAL A 311 49.75 -12.13 15.86
N LEU A 312 48.58 -11.48 15.89
CA LEU A 312 47.28 -12.15 15.79
C LEU A 312 47.08 -12.81 14.41
N TRP A 313 47.51 -12.16 13.34
CA TRP A 313 47.46 -12.77 12.00
C TRP A 313 48.43 -13.97 11.86
N PHE A 314 49.59 -13.91 12.52
CA PHE A 314 50.58 -14.98 12.53
C PHE A 314 50.17 -16.20 13.39
N LEU A 315 49.48 -15.99 14.51
CA LEU A 315 49.06 -17.07 15.42
C LEU A 315 47.81 -17.83 14.93
N PHE A 316 46.97 -17.22 14.10
CA PHE A 316 45.75 -17.85 13.57
C PHE A 316 45.79 -18.17 12.06
N GLY A 317 46.85 -17.75 11.35
CA GLY A 317 46.96 -17.86 9.88
C GLY A 317 47.64 -19.12 9.33
N LYS A 318 47.94 -20.14 10.14
CA LYS A 318 48.58 -21.38 9.64
C LYS A 318 47.98 -22.63 10.28
N GLY A 319 47.19 -23.35 9.49
CA GLY A 319 46.67 -24.66 9.89
C GLY A 319 46.03 -25.46 8.75
N CYS A 320 46.81 -25.80 7.72
CA CYS A 320 46.52 -26.95 6.86
C CYS A 320 47.83 -27.62 6.44
N LYS A 321 48.09 -28.85 6.92
CA LYS A 321 48.70 -29.94 6.12
C LYS A 321 48.83 -31.27 6.88
N GLY A 322 48.61 -32.34 6.12
CA GLY A 322 48.90 -33.75 6.41
C GLY A 322 47.98 -34.60 5.53
N ASP A 323 48.26 -34.79 4.24
CA ASP A 323 49.23 -35.69 3.57
C ASP A 323 48.72 -37.13 3.39
N LYS A 324 49.10 -37.67 2.23
CA LYS A 324 48.48 -38.76 1.46
C LYS A 324 48.80 -40.14 1.99
N ASP A 325 47.84 -41.06 1.88
CA ASP A 325 48.11 -42.39 1.31
C ASP A 325 46.81 -43.03 0.77
N GLN A 326 46.93 -43.69 -0.39
CA GLN A 326 45.83 -44.28 -1.14
C GLN A 326 45.65 -45.76 -0.83
N VAL A 327 44.39 -46.22 -0.71
CA VAL A 327 43.96 -47.55 -1.19
C VAL A 327 42.52 -47.46 -1.72
N VAL A 328 42.36 -47.92 -2.96
CA VAL A 328 41.14 -48.02 -3.78
C VAL A 328 40.17 -49.05 -3.22
N VAL A 329 38.88 -48.69 -3.03
CA VAL A 329 37.69 -49.45 -3.49
C VAL A 329 36.49 -48.48 -3.57
N THR A 330 35.79 -48.57 -4.69
CA THR A 330 34.62 -47.82 -5.19
C THR A 330 33.42 -47.71 -4.24
N ASP A 331 32.88 -46.50 -4.06
CA ASP A 331 31.45 -46.22 -4.35
C ASP A 331 31.14 -44.71 -4.49
N SER A 332 30.12 -44.44 -5.32
CA SER A 332 29.43 -43.21 -5.72
C SER A 332 29.64 -41.91 -4.93
N MET A 333 30.04 -40.84 -5.63
CA MET A 333 29.31 -39.56 -5.82
C MET A 333 30.25 -38.63 -6.60
N ASN A 334 29.91 -38.31 -7.87
CA ASN A 334 30.59 -37.24 -8.59
C ASN A 334 29.56 -36.18 -8.99
N THR A 335 29.62 -35.07 -8.25
CA THR A 335 29.23 -33.74 -8.67
C THR A 335 29.91 -33.40 -9.99
N THR A 336 29.16 -33.50 -11.08
CA THR A 336 29.50 -32.82 -12.33
C THR A 336 29.34 -31.33 -12.09
N ALA A 337 30.43 -30.59 -12.30
CA ALA A 337 30.37 -29.15 -12.45
C ALA A 337 29.37 -28.81 -13.55
N VAL A 338 28.21 -28.27 -13.18
CA VAL A 338 27.34 -27.58 -14.11
C VAL A 338 27.81 -26.14 -14.11
N ASP A 339 28.53 -25.81 -15.18
CA ASP A 339 28.70 -24.46 -15.68
C ASP A 339 27.37 -23.70 -15.53
N THR A 340 27.27 -22.90 -14.48
CA THR A 340 26.18 -21.96 -14.32
C THR A 340 26.62 -20.67 -14.98
N SER A 341 26.77 -20.75 -16.30
CA SER A 341 26.44 -19.64 -17.17
C SER A 341 24.95 -19.35 -16.94
N LEU A 342 24.66 -18.53 -15.93
CA LEU A 342 23.39 -17.84 -15.84
C LEU A 342 23.32 -17.02 -17.11
N THR A 343 22.69 -17.63 -18.11
CA THR A 343 22.00 -16.92 -19.15
C THR A 343 21.06 -16.02 -18.37
N VAL A 344 21.47 -14.76 -18.20
CA VAL A 344 20.53 -13.67 -18.04
C VAL A 344 19.64 -13.86 -19.25
N VAL A 345 18.50 -14.52 -19.06
CA VAL A 345 17.39 -14.35 -19.95
C VAL A 345 17.07 -12.89 -19.74
N ALA A 346 17.76 -12.04 -20.49
CA ALA A 346 17.24 -10.77 -20.90
C ALA A 346 15.83 -11.14 -21.30
N VAL A 347 14.85 -10.68 -20.53
CA VAL A 347 13.48 -10.65 -20.98
C VAL A 347 13.56 -9.74 -22.18
N THR A 348 13.84 -10.33 -23.35
CA THR A 348 13.74 -9.66 -24.62
C THR A 348 12.35 -9.07 -24.56
N PRO A 349 12.17 -7.74 -24.65
CA PRO A 349 10.83 -7.19 -24.73
C PRO A 349 10.18 -7.96 -25.87
N VAL A 350 9.16 -8.76 -25.57
CA VAL A 350 8.41 -9.47 -26.61
C VAL A 350 7.81 -8.34 -27.43
N VAL A 351 8.44 -8.04 -28.56
CA VAL A 351 7.97 -7.00 -29.48
C VAL A 351 6.69 -7.54 -30.08
N ARG A 352 5.57 -7.33 -29.39
CA ARG A 352 4.25 -7.66 -29.88
C ARG A 352 3.93 -6.71 -31.02
N GLU A 353 3.59 -7.26 -32.17
CA GLU A 353 3.18 -6.49 -33.34
C GLU A 353 1.89 -5.72 -32.99
N SER A 354 1.99 -4.40 -32.88
CA SER A 354 0.83 -3.54 -32.66
C SER A 354 -0.07 -3.53 -33.89
N LEU A 355 -1.37 -3.62 -33.68
CA LEU A 355 -2.41 -3.65 -34.72
C LEU A 355 -3.48 -2.59 -34.41
N GLU A 356 -4.07 -2.03 -35.47
CA GLU A 356 -5.29 -1.22 -35.35
C GLU A 356 -6.51 -2.09 -35.69
N VAL A 357 -7.36 -2.37 -34.69
CA VAL A 357 -8.59 -3.15 -34.87
C VAL A 357 -9.74 -2.18 -35.13
N ILE A 358 -10.45 -2.39 -36.25
CA ILE A 358 -11.60 -1.56 -36.63
C ILE A 358 -12.91 -2.28 -36.26
N LEU A 359 -13.69 -1.62 -35.41
CA LEU A 359 -15.01 -2.05 -34.96
C LEU A 359 -16.09 -1.77 -36.03
N PRO A 360 -17.25 -2.47 -35.98
CA PRO A 360 -18.37 -2.24 -36.91
C PRO A 360 -18.88 -0.79 -36.96
N ASP A 361 -18.75 -0.04 -35.88
CA ASP A 361 -19.13 1.38 -35.78
C ASP A 361 -18.05 2.35 -36.30
N GLY A 362 -16.93 1.82 -36.82
CA GLY A 362 -15.81 2.58 -37.35
C GLY A 362 -14.77 3.03 -36.32
N VAL A 363 -14.97 2.71 -35.03
CA VAL A 363 -13.98 3.01 -33.98
C VAL A 363 -12.72 2.18 -34.21
N LYS A 364 -11.56 2.82 -34.05
CA LYS A 364 -10.23 2.23 -34.20
C LYS A 364 -9.61 2.01 -32.83
N LEU A 365 -9.31 0.77 -32.50
CA LEU A 365 -8.69 0.39 -31.25
C LEU A 365 -7.21 0.07 -31.46
N LYS A 366 -6.36 0.52 -30.52
CA LYS A 366 -4.97 0.07 -30.44
C LYS A 366 -4.94 -1.28 -29.74
N ALA A 367 -4.45 -2.30 -30.43
CA ALA A 367 -4.39 -3.66 -29.94
C ALA A 367 -3.05 -4.32 -30.30
N TYR A 368 -2.88 -5.57 -29.87
CA TYR A 368 -1.79 -6.43 -30.34
C TYR A 368 -2.36 -7.52 -31.23
N LYS A 369 -1.62 -7.91 -32.27
CA LYS A 369 -1.96 -9.04 -33.11
C LYS A 369 -2.03 -10.32 -32.27
N GLY A 370 -3.14 -11.03 -32.32
CA GLY A 370 -3.40 -12.18 -31.45
C GLY A 370 -3.63 -11.82 -29.98
N GLY A 371 -3.79 -10.54 -29.63
CA GLY A 371 -4.31 -10.11 -28.32
C GLY A 371 -5.82 -10.31 -28.21
N ILE A 372 -6.38 -10.02 -27.04
CA ILE A 372 -7.82 -10.24 -26.78
C ILE A 372 -8.72 -9.43 -27.72
N GLU A 373 -8.38 -8.16 -28.00
CA GLU A 373 -9.20 -7.30 -28.86
C GLU A 373 -9.30 -7.86 -30.28
N ASP A 374 -8.19 -8.33 -30.83
CA ASP A 374 -8.11 -8.92 -32.17
C ASP A 374 -8.90 -10.23 -32.22
N GLN A 375 -8.64 -11.15 -31.29
CA GLN A 375 -9.31 -12.45 -31.24
C GLN A 375 -10.82 -12.31 -31.02
N LEU A 376 -11.24 -11.45 -30.08
CA LEU A 376 -12.65 -11.27 -29.74
C LEU A 376 -13.40 -10.62 -30.90
N VAL A 377 -12.85 -9.60 -31.55
CA VAL A 377 -13.50 -8.96 -32.71
C VAL A 377 -13.59 -9.91 -33.90
N GLN A 378 -12.54 -10.70 -34.17
CA GLN A 378 -12.58 -11.71 -35.22
C GLN A 378 -13.69 -12.73 -34.94
N PHE A 379 -13.78 -13.22 -33.70
CA PHE A 379 -14.81 -14.16 -33.28
C PHE A 379 -16.22 -13.58 -33.39
N LEU A 380 -16.46 -12.36 -32.90
CA LEU A 380 -17.76 -11.70 -32.94
C LEU A 380 -18.23 -11.31 -34.35
N LYS A 381 -17.31 -11.25 -35.32
CA LYS A 381 -17.63 -11.08 -36.76
C LYS A 381 -18.03 -12.39 -37.45
N THR A 382 -17.78 -13.54 -36.83
CA THR A 382 -18.26 -14.83 -37.34
C THR A 382 -19.75 -15.03 -37.04
N ASP A 383 -20.34 -16.11 -37.55
CA ASP A 383 -21.67 -16.56 -37.14
C ASP A 383 -21.61 -17.36 -35.82
N TYR A 384 -21.04 -16.77 -34.77
CA TYR A 384 -20.88 -17.42 -33.47
C TYR A 384 -22.22 -17.80 -32.82
N LYS A 385 -23.32 -17.18 -33.26
CA LYS A 385 -24.69 -17.46 -32.82
C LYS A 385 -25.21 -18.81 -33.32
N ALA A 386 -24.59 -19.37 -34.35
CA ALA A 386 -24.88 -20.72 -34.83
C ALA A 386 -24.20 -21.81 -33.98
N LEU A 387 -23.29 -21.43 -33.08
CA LEU A 387 -22.64 -22.37 -32.15
C LEU A 387 -23.60 -22.75 -31.02
N SER A 388 -23.46 -23.99 -30.54
CA SER A 388 -24.18 -24.44 -29.34
C SER A 388 -23.68 -23.72 -28.08
N GLU A 389 -24.52 -23.72 -27.03
CA GLU A 389 -24.17 -23.12 -25.74
C GLU A 389 -22.89 -23.74 -25.14
N ASP A 390 -22.69 -25.04 -25.34
CA ASP A 390 -21.51 -25.75 -24.84
C ASP A 390 -20.25 -25.36 -25.62
N GLU A 391 -20.33 -25.19 -26.94
CA GLU A 391 -19.21 -24.67 -27.75
C GLU A 391 -18.82 -23.23 -27.37
N LEU A 392 -19.78 -22.43 -26.92
CA LEU A 392 -19.53 -21.08 -26.42
C LEU A 392 -18.90 -21.09 -25.01
N LYS A 393 -19.35 -21.99 -24.13
CA LYS A 393 -18.81 -22.16 -22.76
C LYS A 393 -17.32 -22.54 -22.74
N ASP A 394 -16.88 -23.28 -23.75
CA ASP A 394 -15.49 -23.73 -23.86
C ASP A 394 -14.55 -22.70 -24.53
N LYS A 395 -15.10 -21.61 -25.07
CA LYS A 395 -14.29 -20.57 -25.75
C LYS A 395 -13.97 -19.41 -24.82
N TRP A 396 -12.72 -19.35 -24.39
CA TRP A 396 -12.19 -18.28 -23.54
C TRP A 396 -11.13 -17.47 -24.27
N PHE A 397 -11.19 -16.15 -24.12
CA PHE A 397 -10.24 -15.18 -24.63
C PHE A 397 -9.53 -14.53 -23.45
N ASN A 398 -8.21 -14.76 -23.35
CA ASN A 398 -7.43 -14.29 -22.21
C ASN A 398 -7.03 -12.83 -22.41
N PHE A 399 -7.17 -12.03 -21.35
CA PHE A 399 -6.55 -10.72 -21.33
C PHE A 399 -5.03 -10.86 -21.36
N ASP A 400 -4.36 -10.11 -22.23
CA ASP A 400 -2.92 -10.19 -22.45
C ASP A 400 -2.14 -8.99 -21.90
N ASN A 401 -2.83 -7.97 -21.39
CA ASN A 401 -2.27 -6.81 -20.70
C ASN A 401 -3.14 -6.32 -19.52
N LEU A 402 -3.79 -7.26 -18.84
CA LEU A 402 -4.57 -6.99 -17.62
C LEU A 402 -3.79 -7.47 -16.39
N ASN A 403 -3.27 -6.51 -15.65
CA ASN A 403 -2.41 -6.70 -14.50
C ASN A 403 -3.09 -6.17 -13.25
N PHE A 404 -2.76 -6.81 -12.13
CA PHE A 404 -3.26 -6.47 -10.81
C PHE A 404 -2.08 -6.24 -9.87
N GLU A 405 -2.27 -5.40 -8.86
CA GLU A 405 -1.32 -5.35 -7.74
C GLU A 405 -1.21 -6.76 -7.13
N THR A 406 0.03 -7.21 -6.88
CA THR A 406 0.33 -8.56 -6.40
C THR A 406 -0.53 -8.93 -5.18
N GLY A 407 -1.18 -10.09 -5.23
CA GLY A 407 -2.03 -10.58 -4.14
C GLY A 407 -3.40 -9.89 -4.00
N THR A 408 -3.73 -8.91 -4.85
CA THR A 408 -5.00 -8.17 -4.74
C THR A 408 -5.83 -8.25 -6.04
N ALA A 409 -7.06 -7.74 -5.97
CA ALA A 409 -7.94 -7.52 -7.12
C ALA A 409 -7.88 -6.08 -7.68
N LYS A 410 -6.92 -5.25 -7.24
CA LYS A 410 -6.77 -3.88 -7.75
C LYS A 410 -6.08 -3.90 -9.12
N VAL A 411 -6.79 -3.47 -10.15
CA VAL A 411 -6.30 -3.35 -11.53
C VAL A 411 -5.27 -2.22 -11.62
N LEU A 412 -4.14 -2.48 -12.30
CA LEU A 412 -3.10 -1.47 -12.53
C LEU A 412 -3.52 -0.45 -13.61
N PRO A 413 -3.05 0.81 -13.56
CA PRO A 413 -3.45 1.86 -14.50
C PRO A 413 -3.20 1.51 -15.98
N GLU A 414 -2.11 0.83 -16.30
CA GLU A 414 -1.77 0.42 -17.66
C GLU A 414 -2.78 -0.55 -18.29
N SER A 415 -3.54 -1.26 -17.45
CA SER A 415 -4.57 -2.20 -17.88
C SER A 415 -5.91 -1.55 -18.20
N GLN A 416 -6.08 -0.28 -17.86
CA GLN A 416 -7.29 0.48 -18.14
C GLN A 416 -7.55 0.57 -19.65
N VAL A 417 -6.51 0.77 -20.46
CA VAL A 417 -6.63 0.85 -21.93
C VAL A 417 -7.26 -0.42 -22.50
N GLN A 418 -6.82 -1.59 -22.02
CA GLN A 418 -7.37 -2.87 -22.48
C GLN A 418 -8.83 -3.05 -22.04
N LEU A 419 -9.17 -2.67 -20.79
CA LEU A 419 -10.55 -2.75 -20.32
C LEU A 419 -11.49 -1.79 -21.08
N GLU A 420 -11.03 -0.59 -21.42
CA GLU A 420 -11.76 0.38 -22.26
C GLU A 420 -11.99 -0.15 -23.68
N ASN A 421 -10.97 -0.77 -24.27
CA ASN A 421 -11.09 -1.43 -25.57
C ASN A 421 -12.15 -2.53 -25.55
N ILE A 422 -12.15 -3.40 -24.53
CA ILE A 422 -13.17 -4.45 -24.40
C ILE A 422 -14.57 -3.85 -24.24
N ALA A 423 -14.73 -2.80 -23.43
CA ALA A 423 -16.01 -2.12 -23.30
C ALA A 423 -16.49 -1.51 -24.63
N ALA A 424 -15.59 -0.96 -25.44
CA ALA A 424 -15.90 -0.46 -26.78
C ALA A 424 -16.32 -1.59 -27.73
N ILE A 425 -15.64 -2.74 -27.69
CA ILE A 425 -16.02 -3.94 -28.46
C ILE A 425 -17.45 -4.37 -28.09
N LEU A 426 -17.77 -4.51 -26.80
CA LEU A 426 -19.10 -4.94 -26.37
C LEU A 426 -20.21 -4.00 -26.86
N LYS A 427 -19.98 -2.67 -26.82
CA LYS A 427 -20.91 -1.67 -27.38
C LYS A 427 -21.13 -1.85 -28.89
N ALA A 428 -20.08 -2.14 -29.64
CA ALA A 428 -20.17 -2.32 -31.08
C ALA A 428 -20.83 -3.66 -31.49
N PHE A 429 -20.90 -4.62 -30.57
CA PHE A 429 -21.55 -5.92 -30.76
C PHE A 429 -22.68 -6.14 -29.74
N PRO A 430 -23.80 -5.40 -29.82
CA PRO A 430 -24.84 -5.37 -28.77
C PRO A 430 -25.55 -6.72 -28.52
N ALA A 431 -25.46 -7.66 -29.46
CA ALA A 431 -26.03 -9.00 -29.31
C ALA A 431 -25.12 -9.97 -28.53
N ALA A 432 -23.86 -9.62 -28.31
CA ALA A 432 -22.92 -10.48 -27.60
C ALA A 432 -23.20 -10.40 -26.09
N THR A 433 -23.22 -11.53 -25.41
CA THR A 433 -23.15 -11.58 -23.94
C THR A 433 -21.85 -12.25 -23.51
N VAL A 434 -21.34 -11.90 -22.33
CA VAL A 434 -20.04 -12.36 -21.85
C VAL A 434 -20.07 -12.74 -20.38
N LYS A 435 -19.30 -13.77 -20.05
CA LYS A 435 -18.93 -14.15 -18.68
C LYS A 435 -17.44 -13.93 -18.47
N ILE A 436 -17.07 -13.48 -17.28
CA ILE A 436 -15.67 -13.21 -16.91
C ILE A 436 -15.18 -14.32 -15.98
N GLY A 437 -13.95 -14.78 -16.21
CA GLY A 437 -13.30 -15.85 -15.47
C GLY A 437 -11.97 -15.37 -14.90
N GLY A 438 -11.73 -15.60 -13.62
CA GLY A 438 -10.44 -15.32 -12.97
C GLY A 438 -9.70 -16.60 -12.65
N TYR A 439 -8.38 -16.61 -12.82
CA TYR A 439 -7.51 -17.77 -12.63
C TYR A 439 -6.25 -17.38 -11.85
N THR A 440 -5.74 -18.30 -11.03
CA THR A 440 -4.47 -18.16 -10.32
C THR A 440 -3.54 -19.31 -10.68
N ASP A 441 -2.27 -19.16 -10.34
CA ASP A 441 -1.35 -20.32 -10.32
C ASP A 441 -1.60 -21.18 -9.05
N LYS A 442 -0.88 -22.31 -8.97
CA LYS A 442 -1.03 -23.29 -7.87
C LYS A 442 -0.34 -22.91 -6.55
N THR A 443 0.26 -21.73 -6.43
CA THR A 443 0.93 -21.35 -5.17
C THR A 443 -0.03 -20.83 -4.13
N GLY A 444 0.33 -21.08 -2.86
CA GLY A 444 -0.44 -20.62 -1.72
C GLY A 444 -1.65 -21.51 -1.43
N ASN A 445 -2.62 -20.93 -0.73
CA ASN A 445 -3.81 -21.63 -0.27
C ASN A 445 -4.93 -21.56 -1.32
N GLU A 446 -5.62 -22.68 -1.56
CA GLU A 446 -6.64 -22.75 -2.61
C GLU A 446 -7.88 -21.90 -2.31
N ASP A 447 -8.32 -21.81 -1.05
CA ASP A 447 -9.47 -20.97 -0.69
C ASP A 447 -9.15 -19.49 -0.92
N PHE A 448 -7.91 -19.08 -0.59
CA PHE A 448 -7.41 -17.75 -0.90
C PHE A 448 -7.37 -17.50 -2.41
N ASN A 449 -6.84 -18.45 -3.19
CA ASN A 449 -6.77 -18.36 -4.64
C ASN A 449 -8.16 -18.28 -5.29
N LYS A 450 -9.12 -19.07 -4.80
CA LYS A 450 -10.52 -19.04 -5.25
C LYS A 450 -11.16 -17.69 -4.94
N LYS A 451 -10.92 -17.13 -3.75
CA LYS A 451 -11.39 -15.80 -3.39
C LYS A 451 -10.75 -14.72 -4.26
N LEU A 452 -9.43 -14.71 -4.38
CA LEU A 452 -8.67 -13.72 -5.14
C LEU A 452 -9.06 -13.70 -6.62
N SER A 453 -9.17 -14.88 -7.24
CA SER A 453 -9.65 -14.99 -8.62
C SER A 453 -11.08 -14.51 -8.78
N THR A 454 -11.96 -14.76 -7.81
CA THR A 454 -13.35 -14.28 -7.81
C THR A 454 -13.39 -12.76 -7.73
N ASP A 455 -12.65 -12.17 -6.79
CA ASP A 455 -12.58 -10.73 -6.60
C ASP A 455 -12.04 -10.04 -7.88
N ARG A 456 -11.01 -10.61 -8.52
CA ARG A 456 -10.46 -10.09 -9.79
C ARG A 456 -11.46 -10.12 -10.94
N ALA A 457 -12.17 -11.24 -11.08
CA ALA A 457 -13.21 -11.37 -12.10
C ALA A 457 -14.36 -10.38 -11.86
N GLU A 458 -14.76 -10.17 -10.61
CA GLU A 458 -15.83 -9.24 -10.25
C GLU A 458 -15.42 -7.77 -10.47
N VAL A 459 -14.17 -7.39 -10.19
CA VAL A 459 -13.67 -6.04 -10.48
C VAL A 459 -13.73 -5.74 -11.98
N VAL A 460 -13.33 -6.69 -12.82
CA VAL A 460 -13.42 -6.55 -14.28
C VAL A 460 -14.88 -6.46 -14.73
N LYS A 461 -15.78 -7.24 -14.12
CA LYS A 461 -17.23 -7.16 -14.38
C LYS A 461 -17.78 -5.78 -14.04
N VAL A 462 -17.51 -5.29 -12.84
CA VAL A 462 -17.95 -3.95 -12.40
C VAL A 462 -17.43 -2.88 -13.36
N TYR A 463 -16.19 -2.99 -13.80
CA TYR A 463 -15.61 -2.07 -14.77
C TYR A 463 -16.37 -2.08 -16.11
N LEU A 464 -16.57 -3.27 -16.69
CA LEU A 464 -17.24 -3.42 -17.97
C LEU A 464 -18.72 -3.02 -17.91
N ILE A 465 -19.39 -3.23 -16.78
CA ILE A 465 -20.76 -2.72 -16.54
C ILE A 465 -20.79 -1.20 -16.45
N GLY A 466 -19.78 -0.59 -15.80
CA GLY A 466 -19.72 0.87 -15.63
C GLY A 466 -19.37 1.62 -16.92
N LYS A 467 -18.60 0.99 -17.82
CA LYS A 467 -18.15 1.60 -19.09
C LYS A 467 -18.91 1.12 -20.31
N GLY A 468 -19.47 -0.09 -20.26
CA GLY A 468 -20.17 -0.78 -21.35
C GLY A 468 -21.64 -1.09 -21.02
N PRO A 469 -22.33 -1.87 -21.86
CA PRO A 469 -23.74 -2.18 -21.65
C PRO A 469 -23.89 -3.26 -20.57
N SER A 470 -24.53 -2.89 -19.45
CA SER A 470 -24.67 -3.77 -18.27
C SER A 470 -25.32 -5.13 -18.59
N SER A 471 -26.28 -5.15 -19.52
CA SER A 471 -27.01 -6.36 -19.93
C SER A 471 -26.14 -7.40 -20.64
N GLN A 472 -24.97 -7.01 -21.13
CA GLN A 472 -24.07 -7.93 -21.84
C GLN A 472 -23.14 -8.69 -20.89
N VAL A 473 -22.91 -8.22 -19.66
CA VAL A 473 -22.01 -8.90 -18.71
C VAL A 473 -22.83 -9.75 -17.75
N ILE A 474 -22.99 -11.03 -18.06
CA ILE A 474 -23.95 -11.91 -17.38
C ILE A 474 -23.42 -12.52 -16.08
N GLY A 475 -22.11 -12.43 -15.84
CA GLY A 475 -21.52 -12.94 -14.60
C GLY A 475 -20.00 -12.89 -14.55
N ALA A 476 -19.48 -13.12 -13.35
CA ALA A 476 -18.06 -13.33 -13.08
C ALA A 476 -17.89 -14.55 -12.18
N GLU A 477 -16.80 -15.30 -12.38
CA GLU A 477 -16.47 -16.46 -11.57
C GLU A 477 -14.96 -16.57 -11.38
N GLY A 478 -14.53 -16.82 -10.15
CA GLY A 478 -13.14 -17.20 -9.87
C GLY A 478 -13.00 -18.71 -9.92
N TYR A 479 -11.97 -19.20 -10.63
CA TYR A 479 -11.67 -20.62 -10.74
C TYR A 479 -10.48 -21.06 -9.87
N GLY A 480 -9.85 -20.13 -9.13
CA GLY A 480 -8.69 -20.46 -8.31
C GLY A 480 -7.57 -21.07 -9.16
N SER A 481 -6.92 -22.10 -8.63
CA SER A 481 -5.83 -22.79 -9.32
C SER A 481 -6.28 -24.04 -10.10
N GLU A 482 -7.60 -24.28 -10.19
CA GLU A 482 -8.20 -25.47 -10.81
C GLU A 482 -7.71 -25.70 -12.25
N PHE A 483 -7.50 -24.63 -13.01
CA PHE A 483 -7.08 -24.67 -14.42
C PHE A 483 -5.59 -24.36 -14.62
N ALA A 484 -4.83 -24.19 -13.54
CA ALA A 484 -3.41 -23.90 -13.64
C ALA A 484 -2.65 -25.09 -14.24
N LYS A 485 -1.85 -24.83 -15.28
CA LYS A 485 -1.07 -25.85 -15.98
C LYS A 485 0.27 -26.09 -15.30
N ALA A 486 0.92 -25.03 -14.84
CA ALA A 486 2.18 -25.11 -14.15
C ALA A 486 2.02 -25.82 -12.79
N ALA A 487 3.08 -26.49 -12.34
CA ALA A 487 3.17 -27.01 -10.98
C ALA A 487 3.38 -25.85 -9.99
N ALA A 488 3.06 -26.07 -8.71
CA ALA A 488 3.21 -25.03 -7.68
C ALA A 488 4.68 -24.60 -7.48
N ASP A 489 5.62 -25.51 -7.70
CA ASP A 489 7.07 -25.32 -7.61
C ASP A 489 7.73 -25.05 -8.98
N ALA A 490 6.96 -24.94 -10.05
CA ALA A 490 7.48 -24.61 -11.37
C ALA A 490 8.11 -23.21 -11.40
N PRO A 491 9.03 -22.93 -12.33
CA PRO A 491 9.62 -21.61 -12.51
C PRO A 491 8.55 -20.52 -12.68
N GLU A 492 8.83 -19.32 -12.17
CA GLU A 492 7.91 -18.17 -12.19
C GLU A 492 7.44 -17.83 -13.61
N ALA A 493 8.31 -17.98 -14.61
CA ALA A 493 8.01 -17.73 -16.02
C ALA A 493 6.94 -18.66 -16.59
N GLU A 494 6.74 -19.84 -16.01
CA GLU A 494 5.65 -20.76 -16.39
C GLU A 494 4.38 -20.44 -15.61
N ARG A 495 4.51 -20.20 -14.30
CA ARG A 495 3.37 -19.91 -13.41
C ARG A 495 2.65 -18.61 -13.75
N VAL A 496 3.37 -17.59 -14.23
CA VAL A 496 2.75 -16.31 -14.64
C VAL A 496 1.72 -16.49 -15.75
N LEU A 497 1.83 -17.55 -16.58
CA LEU A 497 0.89 -17.84 -17.67
C LEU A 497 -0.47 -18.34 -17.16
N ASP A 498 -0.54 -18.83 -15.92
CA ASP A 498 -1.78 -19.30 -15.29
C ASP A 498 -2.51 -18.17 -14.52
N ARG A 499 -1.83 -17.05 -14.24
CA ARG A 499 -2.41 -15.90 -13.53
C ARG A 499 -3.12 -14.96 -14.49
N ILE A 500 -4.28 -15.38 -14.97
CA ILE A 500 -5.01 -14.68 -16.02
C ILE A 500 -6.43 -14.31 -15.60
N VAL A 501 -7.00 -13.33 -16.30
CA VAL A 501 -8.45 -13.15 -16.40
C VAL A 501 -8.82 -13.38 -17.85
N ALA A 502 -9.99 -13.95 -18.10
CA ALA A 502 -10.48 -14.24 -19.43
C ALA A 502 -11.96 -13.89 -19.59
N ILE A 503 -12.37 -13.72 -20.84
CA ILE A 503 -13.75 -13.49 -21.26
C ILE A 503 -14.22 -14.65 -22.10
N SER A 504 -15.46 -15.08 -21.88
CA SER A 504 -16.11 -16.07 -22.70
C SER A 504 -17.45 -15.54 -23.20
N VAL A 505 -17.68 -15.63 -24.51
CA VAL A 505 -18.94 -15.23 -25.13
C VAL A 505 -20.00 -16.27 -24.80
N ARG A 506 -21.23 -15.82 -24.60
CA ARG A 506 -22.37 -16.61 -24.12
C ARG A 506 -23.57 -16.43 -25.02
#